data_AF-A0A453FT26-F1
#
_entry.id   AF-A0A453FT26-F1
#
_cell.length_a   1.000
_cell.length_b   1.000
_cell.length_c   1.000
_cell.angle_alpha   90.00
_cell.angle_beta   90.00
_cell.angle_gamma   90.00
#
_symmetry.space_group_name_H-M   'P 1'
#
loop_
_entity.id
_entity.type
_entity.pdbx_description
1 polymer ?
#
loop_
_entity_poly.entity_id
_entity_poly.type
_entity_poly.pdbx_seq_one_letter_code
_entity_poly.pdbx_strand_id
1 'polypeptide(L)'
;MATGMPECSPALLVAAGLAVLAICSYLAAIVVGRGAARYPPVAGTVFHQVYHLRRLHDYYTDLFREHATFRLLAPGRRQIYTSDTAVVEYILRTNFANYGKGASNYDKTSDLFGDGIFTADGDKWRQHRKIASYDFSARALRDFSGGVFNRDAAKLAHIVSGNAAAKQPMDFQDLLMKATMDSIFTIAVGVDLDTLSGSEEGSRFAAALDDASEFTLLRFVNAFWKVSRFLNVGAEAALRRRIEVVDEFMYKRIRARAEEISDGDIGVQG
;
A
#
# COMPACT_ATOMS: atom_id res chain seq x y z
N MET A 1 -54.73 -6.25 -24.47
CA MET A 1 -53.81 -7.15 -23.77
C MET A 1 -52.47 -7.10 -24.52
N ALA A 2 -51.58 -6.21 -24.12
CA ALA A 2 -50.23 -6.10 -24.68
C ALA A 2 -49.32 -5.72 -23.52
N THR A 3 -48.63 -6.71 -22.98
CA THR A 3 -47.63 -6.54 -21.92
C THR A 3 -46.36 -6.00 -22.55
N GLY A 4 -46.03 -4.74 -22.25
CA GLY A 4 -44.77 -4.11 -22.66
C GLY A 4 -43.59 -4.88 -22.07
N MET A 5 -42.65 -5.27 -22.93
CA MET A 5 -41.38 -5.85 -22.50
C MET A 5 -40.57 -4.80 -21.72
N PRO A 6 -39.84 -5.19 -20.66
CA PRO A 6 -39.02 -4.25 -19.92
C PRO A 6 -37.83 -3.79 -20.79
N GLU A 7 -37.66 -2.48 -20.92
CA GLU A 7 -36.51 -1.88 -21.60
C GLU A 7 -35.22 -2.30 -20.87
N CYS A 8 -34.35 -3.00 -21.60
CA CYS A 8 -33.07 -3.45 -21.07
C CYS A 8 -32.17 -2.23 -20.86
N SER A 9 -31.85 -1.91 -19.60
CA SER A 9 -31.02 -0.76 -19.25
C SER A 9 -29.66 -0.82 -19.98
N PRO A 10 -29.15 0.28 -20.57
CA PRO A 10 -27.85 0.30 -21.23
C PRO A 10 -26.69 -0.17 -20.32
N ALA A 11 -26.84 -0.06 -19.00
CA ALA A 11 -25.89 -0.60 -18.03
C ALA A 11 -25.82 -2.14 -18.05
N LEU A 12 -26.94 -2.84 -18.28
CA LEU A 12 -26.99 -4.30 -18.41
C LEU A 12 -26.30 -4.79 -19.68
N LEU A 13 -26.41 -4.03 -20.77
CA LEU A 13 -25.72 -4.35 -22.03
C LEU A 13 -24.20 -4.16 -21.91
N VAL A 14 -23.76 -3.11 -21.23
CA VAL A 14 -22.33 -2.89 -20.94
C VAL A 14 -21.79 -3.97 -20.00
N ALA A 15 -22.52 -4.32 -18.94
CA ALA A 15 -22.14 -5.39 -18.02
C ALA A 15 -22.05 -6.75 -18.73
N ALA A 16 -23.02 -7.07 -19.60
CA ALA A 16 -22.99 -8.27 -20.42
C ALA A 16 -21.81 -8.27 -21.40
N GLY A 17 -21.50 -7.14 -22.03
CA GLY A 17 -20.35 -6.99 -22.92
C GLY A 17 -19.01 -7.19 -22.21
N LEU A 18 -18.85 -6.63 -21.00
CA LEU A 18 -17.67 -6.82 -20.17
C LEU A 18 -17.54 -8.27 -19.69
N ALA A 19 -18.64 -8.92 -19.33
CA ALA A 19 -18.66 -10.34 -18.95
C ALA A 19 -18.24 -11.24 -20.12
N VAL A 20 -18.74 -10.98 -21.33
CA VAL A 20 -18.35 -11.72 -22.55
C VAL A 20 -16.88 -11.50 -22.87
N LEU A 21 -16.35 -10.28 -22.73
CA LEU A 21 -14.92 -10.00 -22.93
C LEU A 21 -14.04 -10.67 -21.86
N ALA A 22 -14.48 -10.73 -20.61
CA ALA A 22 -13.80 -11.46 -19.55
C ALA A 22 -13.78 -12.98 -19.83
N ILE A 23 -14.90 -13.54 -20.32
CA ILE A 23 -15.00 -14.96 -20.69
C ILE A 23 -14.17 -15.27 -21.94
N CYS A 24 -14.21 -14.43 -22.97
CA CYS A 24 -13.41 -14.61 -24.18
C CYS A 24 -11.90 -14.47 -23.90
N SER A 25 -11.50 -13.54 -23.02
CA SER A 25 -10.11 -13.44 -22.58
C SER A 25 -9.69 -14.64 -21.70
N TYR A 26 -10.56 -15.15 -20.84
CA TYR A 26 -10.35 -16.40 -20.08
C TYR A 26 -10.12 -17.61 -21.01
N LEU A 27 -10.99 -17.80 -22.00
CA LEU A 27 -10.89 -18.91 -22.96
C LEU A 27 -9.66 -18.79 -23.86
N ALA A 28 -9.37 -17.59 -24.38
CA ALA A 28 -8.17 -17.36 -25.18
C ALA A 28 -6.88 -17.58 -24.38
N ALA A 29 -6.86 -17.16 -23.11
CA ALA A 29 -5.67 -17.26 -22.26
C ALA A 29 -5.41 -18.70 -21.78
N ILE A 30 -6.46 -19.52 -21.61
CA ILE A 30 -6.34 -20.98 -21.39
C ILE A 30 -5.81 -21.68 -22.63
N VAL A 31 -6.33 -21.33 -23.82
CA VAL A 31 -5.91 -21.95 -25.08
C VAL A 31 -4.46 -21.60 -25.41
N VAL A 32 -4.03 -20.35 -25.18
CA VAL A 32 -2.65 -19.90 -25.41
C VAL A 32 -1.69 -20.38 -24.31
N GLY A 33 -2.17 -20.56 -23.08
CA GLY A 33 -1.36 -20.95 -21.91
C GLY A 33 -0.97 -22.43 -21.84
N ARG A 34 -1.58 -23.29 -22.67
CA ARG A 34 -1.33 -24.75 -22.71
C ARG A 34 -0.11 -25.17 -23.53
N GLY A 35 0.52 -24.26 -24.27
CA GLY A 35 1.62 -24.58 -25.20
C GLY A 35 2.97 -24.03 -24.76
N ALA A 36 3.67 -24.72 -23.84
CA ALA A 36 5.14 -24.88 -23.80
C ALA A 36 5.59 -25.41 -22.44
N ALA A 37 6.40 -26.48 -22.43
CA ALA A 37 7.04 -27.06 -21.24
C ALA A 37 8.01 -26.12 -20.48
N ARG A 38 8.11 -24.84 -20.90
CA ARG A 38 9.11 -23.86 -20.44
C ARG A 38 8.57 -22.88 -19.39
N TYR A 39 7.27 -22.90 -19.08
CA TYR A 39 6.65 -21.95 -18.15
C TYR A 39 5.94 -22.64 -16.98
N PRO A 40 5.88 -22.00 -15.79
CA PRO A 40 5.09 -22.51 -14.67
C PRO A 40 3.62 -22.71 -15.04
N PRO A 41 2.89 -23.59 -14.36
CA PRO A 41 1.47 -23.83 -14.62
C PRO A 41 0.63 -22.56 -14.46
N VAL A 42 -0.46 -22.48 -15.20
CA VAL A 42 -1.47 -21.44 -15.03
C VAL A 42 -2.45 -21.92 -13.96
N ALA A 43 -2.51 -21.21 -12.84
CA ALA A 43 -3.43 -21.52 -11.75
C ALA A 43 -4.77 -20.75 -11.83
N GLY A 44 -4.85 -19.73 -12.70
CA GLY A 44 -6.07 -18.95 -12.87
C GLY A 44 -5.82 -17.60 -13.52
N THR A 45 -6.74 -16.66 -13.28
CA THR A 45 -6.64 -15.26 -13.72
C THR A 45 -6.56 -14.32 -12.53
N VAL A 46 -6.09 -13.10 -12.75
CA VAL A 46 -6.04 -12.07 -11.71
C VAL A 46 -7.43 -11.69 -11.17
N PHE A 47 -8.50 -11.96 -11.91
CA PHE A 47 -9.87 -11.65 -11.47
C PHE A 47 -10.32 -12.50 -10.28
N HIS A 48 -9.73 -13.68 -10.07
CA HIS A 48 -9.99 -14.48 -8.86
C HIS A 48 -9.54 -13.75 -7.60
N GLN A 49 -8.53 -12.88 -7.68
CA GLN A 49 -8.07 -12.10 -6.54
C GLN A 49 -9.16 -11.12 -6.06
N VAL A 50 -9.97 -10.59 -6.98
CA VAL A 50 -11.11 -9.72 -6.64
C VAL A 50 -12.21 -10.53 -5.96
N TYR A 51 -12.52 -11.72 -6.47
CA TYR A 51 -13.51 -12.61 -5.88
C TYR A 51 -13.11 -13.07 -4.46
N HIS A 52 -11.82 -13.32 -4.25
CA HIS A 52 -11.27 -13.75 -2.97
C HIS A 52 -10.69 -12.60 -2.13
N LEU A 53 -11.02 -11.33 -2.39
CA LEU A 53 -10.34 -10.18 -1.78
C LEU A 53 -10.27 -10.24 -0.23
N ARG A 54 -11.37 -10.64 0.42
CA ARG A 54 -11.44 -10.75 1.89
C ARG A 54 -10.60 -11.91 2.48
N ARG A 55 -10.19 -12.85 1.64
CA ARG A 55 -9.40 -14.04 1.99
C ARG A 55 -8.24 -14.21 1.01
N LEU A 56 -7.67 -13.10 0.53
CA LEU A 56 -6.71 -13.11 -0.56
C LEU A 56 -5.46 -13.90 -0.19
N HIS A 57 -5.02 -13.79 1.07
CA HIS A 57 -3.90 -14.56 1.60
C HIS A 57 -4.21 -16.06 1.66
N ASP A 58 -5.38 -16.47 2.18
CA ASP A 58 -5.80 -17.88 2.18
C ASP A 58 -5.85 -18.45 0.76
N TYR A 59 -6.42 -17.69 -0.19
CA TYR A 59 -6.47 -18.06 -1.59
C TYR A 59 -5.07 -18.30 -2.17
N TYR A 60 -4.12 -17.40 -1.89
CA TYR A 60 -2.74 -17.62 -2.30
C TYR A 60 -2.11 -18.83 -1.60
N THR A 61 -2.37 -19.04 -0.31
CA THR A 61 -1.89 -20.21 0.43
C THR A 61 -2.39 -21.51 -0.20
N ASP A 62 -3.67 -21.58 -0.57
CA ASP A 62 -4.25 -22.75 -1.23
C ASP A 62 -3.57 -23.01 -2.59
N LEU A 63 -3.33 -21.97 -3.39
CA LEU A 63 -2.57 -22.11 -4.64
C LEU A 63 -1.11 -22.57 -4.41
N PHE A 64 -0.45 -22.06 -3.37
CA PHE A 64 0.92 -22.44 -3.04
C PHE A 64 1.05 -23.86 -2.46
N ARG A 65 -0.03 -24.42 -1.90
CA ARG A 65 -0.07 -25.84 -1.51
C ARG A 65 -0.03 -26.78 -2.71
N GLU A 66 -0.60 -26.36 -3.84
CA GLU A 66 -0.64 -27.14 -5.07
C GLU A 66 0.56 -26.85 -6.00
N HIS A 67 1.07 -25.62 -5.98
CA HIS A 67 2.10 -25.15 -6.88
C HIS A 67 3.13 -24.25 -6.18
N ALA A 68 4.40 -24.68 -6.13
CA ALA A 68 5.48 -23.83 -5.61
C ALA A 68 5.70 -22.55 -6.45
N THR A 69 5.47 -22.64 -7.77
CA THR A 69 5.51 -21.50 -8.69
C THR A 69 4.38 -21.62 -9.71
N PHE A 70 3.61 -20.56 -9.92
CA PHE A 70 2.50 -20.55 -10.85
C PHE A 70 2.30 -19.17 -11.49
N ARG A 71 1.41 -19.12 -12.49
CA ARG A 71 1.01 -17.88 -13.16
C ARG A 71 -0.46 -17.58 -12.94
N LEU A 72 -0.77 -16.30 -12.71
CA LEU A 72 -2.11 -15.76 -12.90
C LEU A 72 -2.12 -14.92 -14.17
N LEU A 73 -3.06 -15.22 -15.07
CA LEU A 73 -3.19 -14.50 -16.32
C LEU A 73 -3.83 -13.14 -16.07
N ALA A 74 -3.17 -12.09 -16.55
CA ALA A 74 -3.60 -10.71 -16.42
C ALA A 74 -3.69 -10.06 -17.80
N PRO A 75 -4.68 -9.19 -18.07
CA PRO A 75 -4.71 -8.41 -19.30
C PRO A 75 -3.41 -7.60 -19.48
N GLY A 76 -2.73 -7.81 -20.61
CA GLY A 76 -1.51 -7.07 -20.98
C GLY A 76 -0.29 -7.34 -20.10
N ARG A 77 -0.33 -8.31 -19.17
CA ARG A 77 0.77 -8.59 -18.23
C ARG A 77 0.91 -10.08 -17.94
N ARG A 78 2.14 -10.50 -17.65
CA ARG A 78 2.44 -11.84 -17.14
C ARG A 78 2.83 -11.70 -15.68
N GLN A 79 2.05 -12.27 -14.78
CA GLN A 79 2.36 -12.31 -13.35
C GLN A 79 2.77 -13.74 -12.97
N ILE A 80 3.93 -13.86 -12.32
CA ILE A 80 4.44 -15.11 -11.79
C ILE A 80 4.45 -14.96 -10.27
N TYR A 81 3.93 -15.98 -9.60
CA TYR A 81 3.88 -16.10 -8.15
C TYR A 81 4.75 -17.29 -7.77
N THR A 82 5.57 -17.12 -6.74
CA THR A 82 6.52 -18.16 -6.33
C THR A 82 6.69 -18.14 -4.81
N SER A 83 6.69 -19.34 -4.22
CA SER A 83 7.14 -19.63 -2.86
C SER A 83 8.38 -20.54 -2.87
N ASP A 84 8.96 -20.77 -4.05
CA ASP A 84 10.20 -21.54 -4.21
C ASP A 84 11.38 -20.70 -3.70
N THR A 85 12.04 -21.17 -2.66
CA THR A 85 13.13 -20.46 -1.99
C THR A 85 14.33 -20.22 -2.91
N ALA A 86 14.60 -21.11 -3.87
CA ALA A 86 15.69 -20.94 -4.82
C ALA A 86 15.38 -19.80 -5.80
N VAL A 87 14.11 -19.69 -6.24
CA VAL A 87 13.65 -18.58 -7.09
C VAL A 87 13.67 -17.26 -6.32
N VAL A 88 13.20 -17.26 -5.06
CA VAL A 88 13.22 -16.07 -4.19
C VAL A 88 14.65 -15.59 -3.96
N GLU A 89 15.59 -16.50 -3.67
CA GLU A 89 17.01 -16.17 -3.52
C GLU A 89 17.59 -15.60 -4.80
N TYR A 90 17.26 -16.19 -5.95
CA TYR A 90 17.72 -15.70 -7.24
C TYR A 90 17.25 -14.26 -7.50
N ILE A 91 15.98 -13.97 -7.22
CA ILE A 91 15.38 -12.64 -7.39
C ILE A 91 15.98 -11.62 -6.43
N LEU A 92 16.07 -11.95 -5.14
CA LEU A 92 16.42 -10.98 -4.09
C LEU A 92 17.93 -10.84 -3.85
N ARG A 93 18.73 -11.80 -4.29
CA ARG A 93 20.19 -11.82 -4.07
C ARG A 93 20.98 -11.94 -5.36
N THR A 94 20.81 -13.03 -6.10
CA THR A 94 21.71 -13.40 -7.20
C THR A 94 21.58 -12.48 -8.41
N ASN A 95 20.36 -12.02 -8.72
CA ASN A 95 20.07 -11.23 -9.92
C ASN A 95 19.21 -9.99 -9.62
N PHE A 96 19.34 -9.42 -8.42
CA PHE A 96 18.52 -8.32 -7.91
C PHE A 96 18.38 -7.14 -8.88
N ALA A 97 19.46 -6.76 -9.56
CA ALA A 97 19.46 -5.62 -10.49
C ALA A 97 18.45 -5.77 -11.65
N ASN A 98 18.07 -7.01 -12.01
CA ASN A 98 17.08 -7.29 -13.06
C ASN A 98 15.64 -7.41 -12.55
N TYR A 99 15.41 -7.36 -11.23
CA TYR A 99 14.10 -7.51 -10.60
C TYR A 99 13.71 -6.25 -9.80
N GLY A 100 13.65 -5.10 -10.49
CA GLY A 100 13.07 -3.87 -9.95
C GLY A 100 11.56 -3.98 -9.70
N LYS A 101 11.00 -3.02 -8.97
CA LYS A 101 9.55 -2.94 -8.71
C LYS A 101 8.77 -2.74 -10.01
N GLY A 102 9.33 -1.98 -10.95
CA GLY A 102 8.85 -1.76 -12.30
C GLY A 102 7.74 -0.72 -12.42
N ALA A 103 7.52 -0.23 -13.65
CA ALA A 103 6.56 0.83 -13.97
C ALA A 103 5.12 0.52 -13.51
N SER A 104 4.72 -0.75 -13.52
CA SER A 104 3.40 -1.17 -13.04
C SER A 104 3.17 -0.93 -11.54
N ASN A 105 4.22 -1.09 -10.72
CA ASN A 105 4.16 -0.74 -9.29
C ASN A 105 4.16 0.77 -9.16
N TYR A 106 5.13 1.43 -9.80
CA TYR A 106 5.27 2.87 -9.78
C TYR A 106 3.94 3.58 -10.09
N ASP A 107 3.28 3.25 -11.21
CA ASP A 107 1.97 3.80 -11.60
C ASP A 107 0.90 3.70 -10.51
N LYS A 108 0.90 2.62 -9.71
CA LYS A 108 -0.12 2.40 -8.68
C LYS A 108 0.18 3.14 -7.40
N THR A 109 1.46 3.33 -7.09
CA THR A 109 1.90 3.76 -5.75
C THR A 109 2.43 5.20 -5.73
N SER A 110 2.83 5.76 -6.88
CA SER A 110 3.49 7.06 -6.95
C SER A 110 2.61 8.23 -6.52
N ASP A 111 1.28 8.14 -6.66
CA ASP A 111 0.38 9.21 -6.20
C ASP A 111 0.48 9.44 -4.68
N LEU A 112 0.69 8.39 -3.88
CA LEU A 112 0.79 8.49 -2.42
C LEU A 112 2.25 8.59 -1.95
N PHE A 113 3.15 7.80 -2.53
CA PHE A 113 4.52 7.67 -2.04
C PHE A 113 5.56 8.48 -2.84
N GLY A 114 5.12 9.20 -3.88
CA GLY A 114 5.97 9.98 -4.76
C GLY A 114 7.09 9.13 -5.39
N ASP A 115 8.25 9.76 -5.59
CA ASP A 115 9.46 9.09 -6.08
C ASP A 115 10.39 8.64 -4.94
N GLY A 116 9.84 7.95 -3.94
CA GLY A 116 10.57 7.52 -2.76
C GLY A 116 11.16 6.12 -2.82
N ILE A 117 11.66 5.67 -1.68
CA ILE A 117 12.21 4.32 -1.45
C ILE A 117 11.21 3.19 -1.79
N PHE A 118 9.92 3.46 -1.66
CA PHE A 118 8.85 2.49 -1.91
C PHE A 118 8.46 2.35 -3.39
N THR A 119 8.78 3.33 -4.24
CA THR A 119 8.28 3.39 -5.63
C THR A 119 9.39 3.39 -6.67
N ALA A 120 10.50 4.07 -6.39
CA ALA A 120 11.62 4.19 -7.31
C ALA A 120 12.37 2.86 -7.49
N ASP A 121 13.10 2.78 -8.61
CA ASP A 121 14.05 1.72 -8.97
C ASP A 121 15.44 2.33 -9.28
N GLY A 122 16.44 1.47 -9.46
CA GLY A 122 17.78 1.86 -9.94
C GLY A 122 18.51 2.81 -8.99
N ASP A 123 19.24 3.78 -9.56
CA ASP A 123 20.08 4.71 -8.80
C ASP A 123 19.29 5.60 -7.85
N LYS A 124 18.11 6.06 -8.26
CA LYS A 124 17.23 6.87 -7.41
C LYS A 124 16.84 6.09 -6.16
N TRP A 125 16.43 4.83 -6.32
CA TRP A 125 16.17 3.95 -5.18
C TRP A 125 17.40 3.73 -4.31
N ARG A 126 18.58 3.46 -4.91
CA ARG A 126 19.84 3.28 -4.17
C ARG A 126 20.17 4.48 -3.30
N GLN A 127 19.99 5.70 -3.82
CA GLN A 127 20.22 6.93 -3.09
C GLN A 127 19.26 7.06 -1.89
N HIS A 128 17.95 6.93 -2.11
CA HIS A 128 16.97 6.97 -1.02
C HIS A 128 17.22 5.88 0.03
N ARG A 129 17.54 4.66 -0.40
CA ARG A 129 17.83 3.53 0.48
C ARG A 129 19.07 3.78 1.33
N LYS A 130 20.12 4.37 0.74
CA LYS A 130 21.35 4.70 1.47
C LYS A 130 21.08 5.73 2.56
N ILE A 131 20.36 6.81 2.25
CA ILE A 131 20.00 7.85 3.22
C ILE A 131 19.18 7.24 4.38
N ALA A 132 18.09 6.54 4.05
CA ALA A 132 17.23 5.92 5.07
C ALA A 132 17.98 4.87 5.92
N SER A 133 19.00 4.20 5.38
CA SER A 133 19.74 3.18 6.13
C SER A 133 20.48 3.72 7.36
N TYR A 134 20.79 5.02 7.40
CA TYR A 134 21.42 5.65 8.56
C TYR A 134 20.44 5.73 9.75
N ASP A 135 19.18 6.03 9.48
CA ASP A 135 18.10 6.12 10.48
C ASP A 135 17.76 4.74 11.09
N PHE A 136 17.95 3.67 10.31
CA PHE A 136 17.74 2.28 10.75
C PHE A 136 19.02 1.58 11.23
N SER A 137 20.11 2.33 11.45
CA SER A 137 21.32 1.74 12.02
C SER A 137 21.10 1.34 13.49
N ALA A 138 21.81 0.31 13.96
CA ALA A 138 21.69 -0.15 15.35
C ALA A 138 22.01 0.96 16.38
N ARG A 139 22.88 1.90 16.00
CA ARG A 139 23.17 3.10 16.79
C ARG A 139 21.99 4.06 16.79
N ALA A 140 21.45 4.40 15.62
CA ALA A 140 20.33 5.32 15.52
C ALA A 140 19.08 4.81 16.28
N LEU A 141 18.78 3.52 16.15
CA LEU A 141 17.69 2.88 16.88
C LEU A 141 17.88 2.94 18.40
N ARG A 142 19.11 2.78 18.89
CA ARG A 142 19.41 2.81 20.33
C ARG A 142 19.41 4.22 20.88
N ASP A 143 20.08 5.14 20.20
CA ASP A 143 20.41 6.47 20.72
C ASP A 143 19.26 7.47 20.51
N PHE A 144 18.44 7.28 19.45
CA PHE A 144 17.34 8.17 19.12
C PHE A 144 15.97 7.50 19.26
N SER A 145 15.76 6.35 18.62
CA SER A 145 14.43 5.72 18.59
C SER A 145 14.02 5.10 19.94
N GLY A 146 14.98 4.61 20.73
CA GLY A 146 14.70 3.96 22.01
C GLY A 146 13.96 4.86 23.01
N GLY A 147 14.32 6.15 23.07
CA GLY A 147 13.63 7.13 23.91
C GLY A 147 12.18 7.35 23.47
N VAL A 148 11.95 7.49 22.16
CA VAL A 148 10.61 7.64 21.57
C VAL A 148 9.74 6.41 21.86
N PHE A 149 10.26 5.21 21.61
CA PHE A 149 9.52 3.97 21.87
C PHE A 149 9.16 3.81 23.35
N ASN A 150 10.09 4.09 24.26
CA ASN A 150 9.82 3.99 25.69
C ASN A 150 8.76 5.01 26.14
N ARG A 151 8.83 6.24 25.62
CA ARG A 151 7.83 7.29 25.90
C ARG A 151 6.44 6.85 25.44
N ASP A 152 6.31 6.42 24.19
CA ASP A 152 5.00 6.08 23.62
C ASP A 152 4.46 4.77 24.20
N ALA A 153 5.33 3.80 24.52
CA ALA A 153 4.94 2.60 25.26
C ALA A 153 4.45 2.93 26.67
N ALA A 154 5.08 3.88 27.37
CA ALA A 154 4.62 4.33 28.68
C ALA A 154 3.25 5.05 28.58
N LYS A 155 3.06 5.92 27.57
CA LYS A 155 1.75 6.55 27.28
C LYS A 155 0.68 5.48 27.06
N LEU A 156 0.95 4.52 26.18
CA LEU A 156 0.03 3.41 25.88
C LEU A 156 -0.29 2.58 27.14
N ALA A 157 0.72 2.20 27.93
CA ALA A 157 0.54 1.43 29.15
C ALA A 157 -0.34 2.18 30.16
N HIS A 158 -0.20 3.51 30.26
CA HIS A 158 -1.04 4.33 31.14
C HIS A 158 -2.50 4.35 30.68
N ILE A 159 -2.77 4.48 29.37
CA ILE A 159 -4.13 4.43 28.80
C ILE A 159 -4.76 3.07 29.06
N VAL A 160 -4.03 1.98 28.77
CA VAL A 160 -4.50 0.61 28.98
C VAL A 160 -4.80 0.34 30.45
N SER A 161 -3.91 0.75 31.36
CA SER A 161 -4.09 0.60 32.80
C SER A 161 -5.31 1.37 33.31
N GLY A 162 -5.49 2.62 32.86
CA GLY A 162 -6.65 3.44 33.22
C GLY A 162 -7.97 2.82 32.76
N ASN A 163 -8.04 2.39 31.50
CA ASN A 163 -9.23 1.73 30.96
C ASN A 163 -9.52 0.41 31.67
N ALA A 164 -8.49 -0.40 31.96
CA ALA A 164 -8.64 -1.65 32.69
C ALA A 164 -9.16 -1.44 34.12
N ALA A 165 -8.61 -0.46 34.85
CA ALA A 165 -9.08 -0.09 36.19
C ALA A 165 -10.54 0.38 36.18
N ALA A 166 -10.93 1.14 35.15
CA ALA A 166 -12.30 1.59 34.92
C ALA A 166 -13.23 0.52 34.31
N LYS A 167 -12.71 -0.68 34.03
CA LYS A 167 -13.40 -1.77 33.32
C LYS A 167 -14.04 -1.32 32.00
N GLN A 168 -13.40 -0.39 31.30
CA GLN A 168 -13.85 0.11 30.01
C GLN A 168 -13.37 -0.81 28.89
N PRO A 169 -14.24 -1.19 27.93
CA PRO A 169 -13.80 -1.87 26.73
C PRO A 169 -12.86 -0.97 25.93
N MET A 170 -11.85 -1.55 25.30
CA MET A 170 -10.88 -0.82 24.49
C MET A 170 -10.58 -1.59 23.21
N ASP A 171 -10.41 -0.87 22.12
CA ASP A 171 -9.89 -1.42 20.88
C ASP A 171 -8.36 -1.42 20.94
N PHE A 172 -7.78 -2.59 21.19
CA PHE A 172 -6.34 -2.72 21.32
C PHE A 172 -5.61 -2.57 19.97
N GLN A 173 -6.28 -2.86 18.85
CA GLN A 173 -5.70 -2.69 17.53
C GLN A 173 -5.55 -1.19 17.21
N ASP A 174 -6.59 -0.39 17.46
CA ASP A 174 -6.54 1.07 17.29
C ASP A 174 -5.45 1.70 18.16
N LEU A 175 -5.36 1.29 19.44
CA LEU A 175 -4.33 1.78 20.36
C LEU A 175 -2.91 1.46 19.89
N LEU A 176 -2.67 0.23 19.40
CA LEU A 176 -1.36 -0.15 18.86
C LEU A 176 -1.02 0.64 17.60
N MET A 177 -2.00 0.81 16.69
CA MET A 177 -1.80 1.57 15.46
C MET A 177 -1.43 3.03 15.76
N LYS A 178 -2.15 3.68 16.69
CA LYS A 178 -1.84 5.04 17.17
C LYS A 178 -0.44 5.13 17.77
N ALA A 179 -0.09 4.21 18.67
CA ALA A 179 1.24 4.17 19.27
C ALA A 179 2.36 4.02 18.22
N THR A 180 2.20 3.13 17.25
CA THR A 180 3.19 2.94 16.19
C THR A 180 3.28 4.16 15.27
N MET A 181 2.15 4.82 14.99
CA MET A 181 2.08 6.01 14.15
C MET A 181 2.80 7.18 14.83
N ASP A 182 2.51 7.43 16.12
CA ASP A 182 3.17 8.46 16.92
C ASP A 182 4.70 8.25 16.97
N SER A 183 5.13 7.01 17.20
CA SER A 183 6.54 6.65 17.26
C SER A 183 7.24 6.83 15.91
N ILE A 184 6.69 6.29 14.82
CA ILE A 184 7.37 6.35 13.51
C ILE A 184 7.40 7.77 12.96
N PHE A 185 6.35 8.59 13.20
CA PHE A 185 6.36 9.99 12.79
C PHE A 185 7.34 10.83 13.60
N THR A 186 7.44 10.57 14.90
CA THR A 186 8.46 11.22 15.74
C THR A 186 9.85 10.88 15.22
N ILE A 187 10.13 9.62 14.89
CA ILE A 187 11.45 9.18 14.44
C ILE A 187 11.77 9.69 13.02
N ALA A 188 10.83 9.56 12.09
CA ALA A 188 11.08 9.83 10.66
C ALA A 188 10.92 11.31 10.28
N VAL A 189 10.03 12.04 10.95
CA VAL A 189 9.68 13.43 10.62
C VAL A 189 10.06 14.40 11.76
N GLY A 190 10.38 13.89 12.95
CA GLY A 190 10.69 14.72 14.12
C GLY A 190 9.47 15.31 14.80
N VAL A 191 8.26 14.83 14.49
CA VAL A 191 6.99 15.40 14.97
C VAL A 191 6.20 14.35 15.73
N ASP A 192 5.80 14.65 16.96
CA ASP A 192 4.82 13.87 17.71
C ASP A 192 3.42 14.19 17.16
N LEU A 193 2.75 13.18 16.57
CA LEU A 193 1.37 13.33 16.12
C LEU A 193 0.39 13.35 17.30
N ASP A 194 0.79 12.77 18.43
CA ASP A 194 0.06 12.66 19.68
C ASP A 194 -1.37 12.10 19.50
N THR A 195 -1.50 11.10 18.62
CA THR A 195 -2.78 10.43 18.32
C THR A 195 -3.29 9.64 19.53
N LEU A 196 -2.39 9.11 20.37
CA LEU A 196 -2.75 8.44 21.63
C LEU A 196 -3.45 9.39 22.63
N SER A 197 -3.11 10.68 22.60
CA SER A 197 -3.71 11.69 23.48
C SER A 197 -4.92 12.39 22.86
N GLY A 198 -5.33 11.99 21.64
CA GLY A 198 -6.50 12.52 20.97
C GLY A 198 -6.25 13.79 20.13
N SER A 199 -5.03 14.03 19.67
CA SER A 199 -4.72 15.10 18.71
C SER A 199 -5.62 15.02 17.47
N GLU A 200 -6.38 16.09 17.21
CA GLU A 200 -7.31 16.14 16.08
C GLU A 200 -6.56 16.16 14.73
N GLU A 201 -5.55 17.03 14.60
CA GLU A 201 -4.74 17.14 13.38
C GLU A 201 -3.97 15.83 13.11
N GLY A 202 -3.35 15.26 14.15
CA GLY A 202 -2.61 14.00 14.05
C GLY A 202 -3.51 12.82 13.68
N SER A 203 -4.69 12.72 14.31
CA SER A 203 -5.65 11.65 14.03
C SER A 203 -6.23 11.77 12.62
N ARG A 204 -6.54 12.99 12.16
CA ARG A 204 -7.01 13.25 10.79
C ARG A 204 -5.97 12.83 9.76
N PHE A 205 -4.71 13.17 10.02
CA PHE A 205 -3.60 12.76 9.15
C PHE A 205 -3.42 11.23 9.13
N ALA A 206 -3.35 10.59 10.30
CA ALA A 206 -3.15 9.16 10.42
C ALA A 206 -4.26 8.36 9.72
N ALA A 207 -5.52 8.76 9.91
CA ALA A 207 -6.67 8.15 9.24
C ALA A 207 -6.62 8.36 7.72
N ALA A 208 -6.23 9.56 7.25
CA ALA A 208 -6.10 9.82 5.82
C ALA A 208 -4.99 8.97 5.18
N LEU A 209 -3.86 8.78 5.87
CA LEU A 209 -2.77 7.94 5.40
C LEU A 209 -3.15 6.46 5.35
N ASP A 210 -3.91 5.97 6.34
CA ASP A 210 -4.41 4.60 6.38
C ASP A 210 -5.41 4.32 5.24
N ASP A 211 -6.44 5.17 5.09
CA ASP A 211 -7.40 5.12 3.98
C ASP A 211 -6.67 5.16 2.61
N ALA A 212 -5.71 6.07 2.46
CA ALA A 212 -4.96 6.22 1.21
C ALA A 212 -4.13 4.96 0.90
N SER A 213 -3.56 4.33 1.92
CA SER A 213 -2.81 3.08 1.78
C SER A 213 -3.73 1.93 1.36
N GLU A 214 -4.91 1.81 1.97
CA GLU A 214 -5.93 0.82 1.59
C GLU A 214 -6.38 1.01 0.13
N PHE A 215 -6.78 2.22 -0.27
CA PHE A 215 -7.22 2.47 -1.63
C PHE A 215 -6.09 2.26 -2.66
N THR A 216 -4.84 2.57 -2.29
CA THR A 216 -3.67 2.26 -3.12
C THR A 216 -3.49 0.76 -3.30
N LEU A 217 -3.69 -0.05 -2.25
CA LEU A 217 -3.66 -1.52 -2.32
C LEU A 217 -4.75 -2.08 -3.23
N LEU A 218 -5.95 -1.48 -3.25
CA LEU A 218 -7.03 -1.92 -4.15
C LEU A 218 -6.65 -1.85 -5.64
N ARG A 219 -5.74 -0.95 -6.04
CA ARG A 219 -5.23 -0.87 -7.41
C ARG A 219 -4.50 -2.13 -7.87
N PHE A 220 -3.98 -2.94 -6.94
CA PHE A 220 -3.27 -4.17 -7.26
C PHE A 220 -4.19 -5.30 -7.71
N VAL A 221 -5.43 -5.31 -7.20
CA VAL A 221 -6.44 -6.31 -7.54
C VAL A 221 -7.45 -5.80 -8.57
N ASN A 222 -7.66 -4.48 -8.66
CA ASN A 222 -8.60 -3.88 -9.61
C ASN A 222 -7.92 -3.55 -10.95
N ALA A 223 -8.15 -4.38 -11.99
CA ALA A 223 -7.61 -4.14 -13.33
C ALA A 223 -8.11 -2.83 -14.00
N PHE A 224 -9.24 -2.30 -13.55
CA PHE A 224 -9.91 -1.12 -14.13
C PHE A 224 -9.69 0.17 -13.31
N TRP A 225 -8.73 0.18 -12.39
CA TRP A 225 -8.46 1.33 -11.51
C TRP A 225 -8.17 2.62 -12.29
N LYS A 226 -7.47 2.55 -13.44
CA LYS A 226 -7.20 3.73 -14.29
C LYS A 226 -8.47 4.36 -14.86
N VAL A 227 -9.50 3.57 -15.16
CA VAL A 227 -10.80 4.07 -15.61
C VAL A 227 -11.53 4.75 -14.45
N SER A 228 -11.51 4.14 -13.26
CA SER A 228 -12.10 4.73 -12.05
C SER A 228 -11.41 6.05 -11.67
N ARG A 229 -10.09 6.13 -11.86
CA ARG A 229 -9.29 7.34 -11.69
C ARG A 229 -9.65 8.42 -12.71
N PHE A 230 -9.76 8.06 -13.99
CA PHE A 230 -10.13 9.01 -15.05
C PHE A 230 -11.52 9.61 -14.82
N LEU A 231 -12.49 8.79 -14.40
CA LEU A 231 -13.84 9.24 -14.07
C LEU A 231 -13.93 9.91 -12.70
N ASN A 232 -12.88 9.82 -11.88
CA ASN A 232 -12.82 10.32 -10.50
C ASN A 232 -14.01 9.82 -9.65
N VAL A 233 -14.22 8.50 -9.60
CA VAL A 233 -15.33 7.86 -8.86
C VAL A 233 -14.83 6.78 -7.88
N GLY A 234 -15.65 6.47 -6.88
CA GLY A 234 -15.41 5.38 -5.93
C GLY A 234 -14.14 5.58 -5.10
N ALA A 235 -13.38 4.50 -4.91
CA ALA A 235 -12.14 4.47 -4.13
C ALA A 235 -11.06 5.43 -4.68
N GLU A 236 -11.00 5.64 -6.00
CA GLU A 236 -10.01 6.55 -6.60
C GLU A 236 -10.31 8.03 -6.28
N ALA A 237 -11.59 8.40 -6.26
CA ALA A 237 -12.00 9.75 -5.84
C ALA A 237 -11.72 9.99 -4.34
N ALA A 238 -11.94 8.96 -3.52
CA ALA A 238 -11.62 9.01 -2.10
C ALA A 238 -10.11 9.12 -1.88
N LEU A 239 -9.31 8.29 -2.55
CA LEU A 239 -7.85 8.30 -2.51
C LEU A 239 -7.29 9.69 -2.83
N ARG A 240 -7.76 10.34 -3.89
CA ARG A 240 -7.33 11.71 -4.22
C ARG A 240 -7.55 12.68 -3.06
N ARG A 241 -8.73 12.69 -2.45
CA ARG A 241 -9.03 13.55 -1.29
C ARG A 241 -8.18 13.21 -0.06
N ARG A 242 -7.83 11.94 0.14
CA ARG A 242 -6.96 11.53 1.26
C ARG A 242 -5.52 11.97 1.04
N ILE A 243 -5.02 11.84 -0.18
CA ILE A 243 -3.69 12.34 -0.57
C ILE A 243 -3.60 13.85 -0.34
N GLU A 244 -4.64 14.62 -0.68
CA GLU A 244 -4.67 16.06 -0.41
C GLU A 244 -4.47 16.39 1.09
N VAL A 245 -5.07 15.62 2.00
CA VAL A 245 -4.88 15.79 3.46
C VAL A 245 -3.46 15.40 3.89
N VAL A 246 -2.93 14.30 3.35
CA VAL A 246 -1.56 13.84 3.64
C VAL A 246 -0.55 14.89 3.17
N ASP A 247 -0.69 15.37 1.93
CA ASP A 247 0.19 16.38 1.34
C ASP A 247 0.12 17.70 2.09
N GLU A 248 -1.09 18.18 2.43
CA GLU A 248 -1.26 19.41 3.21
C GLU A 248 -0.46 19.35 4.52
N PHE A 249 -0.60 18.25 5.26
CA PHE A 249 0.12 18.04 6.51
C PHE A 249 1.64 17.97 6.29
N MET A 250 2.10 17.15 5.33
CA MET A 250 3.53 16.94 5.09
C MET A 250 4.22 18.21 4.57
N TYR A 251 3.63 18.91 3.61
CA TYR A 251 4.19 20.16 3.08
C TYR A 251 4.19 21.29 4.11
N LYS A 252 3.19 21.34 5.01
CA LYS A 252 3.23 22.25 6.17
C LYS A 252 4.47 22.00 7.02
N ARG A 253 4.79 20.74 7.34
CA ARG A 253 5.99 20.39 8.12
C ARG A 253 7.30 20.66 7.40
N ILE A 254 7.36 20.36 6.11
CA ILE A 254 8.54 20.64 5.28
C ILE A 254 8.83 22.15 5.23
N ARG A 255 7.80 22.98 5.02
CA ARG A 255 7.96 24.44 5.00
C ARG A 255 8.45 24.98 6.34
N ALA A 256 7.82 24.58 7.45
CA ALA A 256 8.25 24.99 8.78
C ALA A 256 9.72 24.63 9.05
N ARG A 257 10.13 23.41 8.66
CA ARG A 257 11.52 22.99 8.82
C ARG A 257 12.49 23.78 7.94
N ALA A 258 12.10 24.15 6.73
CA ALA A 258 12.92 24.97 5.84
C ALA A 258 13.13 26.39 6.39
N GLU A 259 12.09 26.97 6.99
CA GLU A 259 12.15 28.29 7.66
C GLU A 259 13.09 28.25 8.87
N GLU A 260 12.97 27.23 9.75
CA GLU A 260 13.86 27.05 10.90
C GLU A 260 15.35 26.97 10.52
N ILE A 261 15.67 26.26 9.43
CA ILE A 261 17.05 26.13 8.95
C ILE A 261 17.55 27.47 8.39
N SER A 262 16.70 28.19 7.64
CA SER A 262 17.03 29.50 7.10
C SER A 262 17.31 30.52 8.21
N ASP A 263 16.50 30.55 9.27
CA ASP A 263 16.68 31.47 10.39
C ASP A 263 17.89 31.11 11.26
N GLY A 264 18.17 29.81 11.42
CA GLY A 264 19.35 29.31 12.11
C GLY A 264 20.68 29.69 11.44
N ASP A 265 20.73 29.72 10.11
CA ASP A 265 21.92 30.14 9.35
C ASP A 265 22.18 31.66 9.45
N ILE A 266 21.14 32.47 9.69
CA ILE A 266 21.26 33.93 9.89
C ILE A 266 21.79 34.25 11.30
N GLY A 267 21.51 33.41 12.30
CA GLY A 267 21.94 33.61 13.69
C GLY A 267 23.40 33.25 14.01
N VAL A 268 24.11 32.58 13.11
CA VAL A 268 25.51 32.14 13.31
C VAL A 268 26.53 33.11 12.71
N GLN A 269 26.08 34.15 11.99
CA GLN A 269 26.95 35.22 11.43
C GLN A 269 26.96 36.52 12.26
N GLY A 270 26.40 36.52 13.48
CA GLY A 270 26.33 37.69 14.37
C GLY A 270 27.36 37.68 15.50
#